data_AF-A0A7V3L4Q3-F1
#
_entry.id   AF-A0A7V3L4Q3-F1
#
_cell.length_a   1.000
_cell.length_b   1.000
_cell.length_c   1.000
_cell.angle_alpha   90.00
_cell.angle_beta   90.00
_cell.angle_gamma   90.00
#
_symmetry.space_group_name_H-M   'P 1'
#
loop_
_entity.id
_entity.type
_entity.pdbx_description
1 polymer ?
#
loop_
_entity_poly.entity_id
_entity_poly.type
_entity_poly.pdbx_seq_one_letter_code
_entity_poly.pdbx_strand_id
1 'polypeptide(L)'
;MSDWSDVRNLVKQEIVQRAEEGCDVTGFEERLESATSMSQVMEVYEDLQKLRVRQDFPYVEPSHLGGIRACKPRESRMCPVK
;
A
#
# COMPACT_ATOMS: atom_id res chain seq x y z
N MET A 1 -25.97 -7.37 -2.21
CA MET A 1 -25.26 -6.47 -1.28
C MET A 1 -23.95 -6.13 -1.95
N SER A 2 -23.59 -4.85 -2.12
CA SER A 2 -22.41 -4.45 -2.91
C SER A 2 -21.15 -5.15 -2.38
N ASP A 3 -20.65 -6.10 -3.16
CA ASP A 3 -19.55 -7.05 -2.88
C ASP A 3 -18.16 -6.39 -2.88
N TRP A 4 -18.13 -5.11 -2.53
CA TRP A 4 -17.03 -4.18 -2.78
C TRP A 4 -16.61 -3.44 -1.51
N SER A 5 -17.30 -3.72 -0.40
CA SER A 5 -17.04 -3.10 0.90
C SER A 5 -15.65 -3.46 1.43
N ASP A 6 -15.21 -4.70 1.19
CA ASP A 6 -13.88 -5.16 1.57
C ASP A 6 -12.77 -4.43 0.81
N VAL A 7 -12.95 -4.23 -0.50
CA VAL A 7 -12.01 -3.46 -1.32
C VAL A 7 -11.97 -2.00 -0.87
N ARG A 8 -13.12 -1.40 -0.56
CA ARG A 8 -13.14 -0.04 -0.01
C ARG A 8 -12.36 0.08 1.29
N ASN A 9 -12.49 -0.91 2.18
CA ASN A 9 -11.72 -0.96 3.43
C ASN A 9 -10.22 -1.13 3.18
N LEU A 10 -9.82 -1.95 2.20
CA LEU A 10 -8.42 -2.07 1.78
C LEU A 10 -7.86 -0.73 1.28
N VAL A 11 -8.58 -0.02 0.42
CA VAL A 11 -8.14 1.31 -0.06
C VAL A 11 -8.05 2.32 1.08
N LYS A 12 -8.95 2.25 2.07
CA LYS A 12 -8.84 3.10 3.26
C LYS A 12 -7.57 2.80 4.07
N GLN A 13 -7.20 1.54 4.23
CA GLN A 13 -5.95 1.15 4.91
C GLN A 13 -4.72 1.61 4.12
N GLU A 14 -4.77 1.53 2.79
CA GLU A 14 -3.71 2.02 1.90
C GLU A 14 -3.46 3.53 2.10
N ILE A 15 -4.52 4.33 2.21
CA ILE A 15 -4.39 5.79 2.48
C ILE A 15 -3.61 6.03 3.77
N VAL A 16 -3.92 5.28 4.83
CA VAL A 16 -3.21 5.38 6.12
C VAL A 16 -1.74 5.00 5.96
N GLN A 17 -1.45 3.86 5.31
CA GLN A 17 -0.08 3.42 5.07
C GLN A 17 0.72 4.48 4.29
N ARG A 18 0.16 5.03 3.21
CA ARG A 18 0.84 6.08 2.42
C ARG A 18 1.09 7.34 3.21
N ALA A 19 0.19 7.72 4.12
CA ALA A 19 0.43 8.84 5.02
C ALA A 19 1.60 8.58 5.98
N GLU A 20 1.70 7.36 6.53
CA GLU A 20 2.82 6.93 7.40
C GLU A 20 4.16 6.92 6.65
N GLU A 21 4.14 6.57 5.36
CA GLU A 21 5.26 6.64 4.43
C GLU A 21 5.65 8.08 4.03
N GLY A 22 4.87 9.08 4.46
CA GLY A 22 5.10 10.49 4.16
C GLY A 22 4.67 10.92 2.77
N CYS A 23 3.78 10.17 2.12
CA CYS A 23 3.12 10.60 0.89
C CYS A 23 2.08 11.70 1.20
N ASP A 24 1.87 12.60 0.23
CA ASP A 24 0.73 13.52 0.29
C ASP A 24 -0.55 12.80 -0.12
N VAL A 25 -1.41 12.52 0.87
CA VAL A 25 -2.71 11.86 0.69
C VAL A 25 -3.89 12.83 0.78
N THR A 26 -3.64 14.14 0.67
CA THR A 26 -4.69 15.16 0.77
C THR A 26 -5.81 14.91 -0.24
N GLY A 27 -7.05 14.84 0.24
CA GLY A 27 -8.26 14.66 -0.58
C GLY A 27 -8.54 13.22 -1.02
N PHE A 28 -7.69 12.23 -0.72
CA PHE A 28 -7.96 10.83 -1.08
C PHE A 28 -9.11 10.21 -0.27
N GLU A 29 -9.26 10.57 1.01
CA GLU A 29 -10.38 10.08 1.83
C GLU A 29 -11.73 10.56 1.29
N GLU A 30 -11.85 11.86 0.99
CA GLU A 30 -13.06 12.47 0.42
C GLU A 30 -13.41 11.85 -0.94
N ARG A 31 -12.41 11.61 -1.79
CA ARG A 31 -12.58 10.90 -3.07
C ARG A 31 -13.09 9.49 -2.86
N LEU A 32 -12.52 8.74 -1.92
CA LEU A 32 -12.96 7.39 -1.58
C LEU A 32 -14.39 7.37 -0.99
N GLU A 33 -14.76 8.38 -0.21
CA GLU A 33 -16.11 8.54 0.34
C GLU A 33 -17.16 8.83 -0.75
N SER A 34 -16.78 9.64 -1.75
CA SER A 34 -17.63 9.97 -2.89
C SER A 34 -17.79 8.82 -3.91
N ALA A 35 -16.95 7.78 -3.84
CA ALA A 35 -17.01 6.65 -4.76
C ALA A 35 -18.30 5.81 -4.56
N THR A 36 -19.02 5.59 -5.65
CA THR A 36 -20.31 4.86 -5.70
C THR A 36 -20.20 3.50 -6.39
N SER A 37 -19.08 3.22 -7.06
CA SER A 37 -18.82 1.97 -7.78
C SER A 37 -17.43 1.41 -7.46
N MET A 38 -17.24 0.11 -7.70
CA MET A 38 -15.93 -0.53 -7.60
C MET A 38 -14.88 0.14 -8.50
N SER A 39 -15.25 0.50 -9.73
CA SER A 39 -14.33 1.16 -10.65
C SER A 39 -13.77 2.47 -10.07
N GLN A 40 -14.62 3.28 -9.42
CA GLN A 40 -14.19 4.51 -8.76
C GLN A 40 -13.29 4.24 -7.55
N VAL A 41 -13.57 3.19 -6.77
CA VAL A 41 -12.69 2.76 -5.67
C VAL A 41 -11.31 2.34 -6.21
N MET A 42 -11.27 1.61 -7.33
CA MET A 42 -10.02 1.19 -7.96
C MET A 42 -9.24 2.36 -8.57
N GLU A 43 -9.91 3.37 -9.14
CA GLU A 43 -9.25 4.59 -9.62
C GLU A 43 -8.50 5.32 -8.49
N VAL A 44 -9.12 5.41 -7.30
CA VAL A 44 -8.46 5.99 -6.11
C VAL A 44 -7.22 5.17 -5.73
N TYR A 45 -7.32 3.84 -5.75
CA TYR A 45 -6.19 2.95 -5.47
C TYR A 45 -5.04 3.11 -6.47
N GLU A 46 -5.34 3.16 -7.77
CA GLU A 46 -4.32 3.36 -8.81
C GLU A 46 -3.61 4.70 -8.67
N ASP A 47 -4.33 5.75 -8.28
CA ASP A 47 -3.72 7.05 -8.02
C ASP A 47 -2.85 7.06 -6.77
N LEU A 48 -3.24 6.35 -5.70
CA LEU A 48 -2.39 6.15 -4.53
C LEU A 48 -1.07 5.49 -4.96
N GLN A 49 -1.11 4.45 -5.81
CA GLN A 49 0.11 3.77 -6.28
C GLN A 49 1.12 4.65 -7.03
N LYS A 50 0.69 5.81 -7.54
CA LYS A 50 1.57 6.76 -8.23
C LYS A 50 2.26 7.74 -7.27
N LEU A 51 1.81 7.82 -6.01
CA LEU A 51 2.43 8.65 -4.99
C LEU A 51 3.86 8.19 -4.72
N ARG A 52 4.76 9.16 -4.54
CA ARG A 52 6.15 8.89 -4.21
C ARG A 52 6.32 8.93 -2.70
N VAL A 53 6.79 7.82 -2.16
CA VAL A 53 7.26 7.70 -0.78
C VAL A 53 8.37 8.72 -0.51
N ARG A 54 8.44 9.23 0.73
CA ARG A 54 9.48 10.17 1.14
C ARG A 54 10.87 9.55 0.97
N GLN A 55 11.85 10.34 0.51
CA GLN A 55 13.18 9.81 0.17
C GLN A 55 13.97 9.24 1.36
N ASP A 56 13.62 9.67 2.57
CA ASP A 56 14.20 9.26 3.85
C ASP A 56 13.35 8.20 4.57
N PHE A 57 12.35 7.61 3.91
CA PHE A 57 11.64 6.45 4.47
C PHE A 57 12.63 5.27 4.64
N PRO A 58 12.70 4.65 5.83
CA PRO A 58 13.79 3.73 6.17
C PRO A 58 13.71 2.37 5.49
N TYR A 59 12.59 2.06 4.84
CA TYR A 59 12.38 0.80 4.16
C TYR A 59 12.46 0.96 2.64
N VAL A 60 13.09 -0.02 2.00
CA VAL A 60 13.12 -0.14 0.55
C VAL A 60 12.13 -1.24 0.17
N GLU A 61 11.19 -0.92 -0.73
CA GLU A 61 10.18 -1.86 -1.22
C GLU A 61 10.52 -2.35 -2.64
N PRO A 62 11.41 -3.34 -2.79
CA PRO A 62 11.71 -3.91 -4.09
C PRO A 62 10.55 -4.78 -4.58
N SER A 63 10.07 -4.52 -5.80
CA SER A 63 9.02 -5.33 -6.45
C SER A 63 9.56 -6.52 -7.26
N HIS A 64 10.87 -6.60 -7.47
CA HIS A 64 11.52 -7.66 -8.24
C HIS A 64 12.34 -8.58 -7.34
N LEU A 65 12.40 -9.87 -7.72
CA LEU A 65 13.01 -10.92 -6.91
C LEU A 65 14.46 -10.64 -6.50
N GLY A 66 15.25 -10.03 -7.38
CA GLY A 66 16.64 -9.65 -7.09
C GLY A 66 16.74 -8.66 -5.94
N GLY A 67 15.97 -7.57 -5.99
CA GLY A 67 15.91 -6.57 -4.93
C GLY A 67 15.39 -7.14 -3.62
N ILE A 68 14.35 -7.98 -3.65
CA ILE A 68 13.82 -8.65 -2.44
C ILE A 68 14.91 -9.48 -1.76
N ARG A 69 15.71 -10.23 -2.54
CA ARG A 69 16.84 -11.00 -2.01
C ARG A 69 17.94 -10.12 -1.43
N ALA A 70 18.17 -8.94 -1.99
CA ALA A 70 19.19 -8.00 -1.54
C ALA A 70 18.80 -7.26 -0.24
N CYS A 71 17.52 -6.91 -0.08
CA CYS A 71 16.99 -6.26 1.13
C CYS A 71 16.80 -7.24 2.31
N LYS A 72 16.85 -8.55 2.05
CA LYS A 72 16.68 -9.56 3.10
C LYS A 72 17.87 -9.49 4.08
N PRO A 73 17.62 -9.26 5.39
CA PRO A 73 18.69 -9.29 6.38
C PRO A 73 19.37 -10.66 6.39
N ARG A 74 20.70 -10.64 6.38
CA ARG A 74 21.55 -11.81 6.16
C ARG A 74 21.93 -12.49 7.49
N GLU A 75 20.95 -12.84 8.33
CA GLU A 75 20.96 -13.86 9.43
C GLU A 75 19.71 -13.63 10.34
N SER A 76 19.08 -14.61 11.00
CA SER A 76 19.52 -15.90 11.53
C SER A 76 18.56 -17.06 11.21
N ARG A 77 19.05 -18.27 11.47
CA ARG A 77 18.73 -19.59 10.91
C ARG A 77 17.27 -20.02 11.01
N MET A 78 16.89 -20.78 9.97
CA MET A 78 15.79 -21.76 9.90
C MET A 78 15.13 -22.05 11.25
N CYS A 79 13.83 -21.78 11.35
CA CYS A 79 12.99 -22.38 12.38
C CYS A 79 13.25 -23.90 12.36
N PRO A 80 13.68 -24.52 13.47
CA PRO A 80 13.88 -25.96 13.47
C PRO A 80 12.53 -26.61 13.21
N VAL A 81 12.42 -27.29 12.07
CA VAL A 81 11.29 -28.17 11.77
C VAL A 81 11.38 -29.32 12.77
N LYS A 82 10.38 -29.43 13.66
CA LYS A 82 10.20 -30.59 14.53
C LYS A 82 9.62 -31.75 13.74
#